data_AF-F0Z9P6-F1
#
_entry.id   AF-F0Z9P6-F1
#
_cell.length_a   1.000
_cell.length_b   1.000
_cell.length_c   1.000
_cell.angle_alpha   90.00
_cell.angle_beta   90.00
_cell.angle_gamma   90.00
#
_symmetry.space_group_name_H-M   'P 1'
#
loop_
_entity.id
_entity.type
_entity.pdbx_description
1 polymer ?
#
loop_
_entity_poly.entity_id
_entity_poly.type
_entity_poly.pdbx_seq_one_letter_code
_entity_poly.pdbx_strand_id
1 'polypeptide(L)'
;MDELLSSLINFQINEKLKNSSNNSDRLLYIVWNNIFLRNEIHKHILKFIEHNVVNLDISRYDQFKDKSYITTLKWHGDTLPDKNDFPPFMKNLYLYTFNMSPTTLPNSLTTLTFGHDFNQAILPGTLPNNLTTLTFGYRFNQVVLLDTLPNTLTTLTFGCDFNQAVPPGTLPNSLTTLTFGNDFNQAVPPGTLPNSLTTLTFGRGFNQVVPPGTLPNSLTTLKFDDNFNQVVLPGTLPNSLTTLKFGNYFNQVVLPCTLPNSLSTLAFGFAFNQVVLPGTLPNNLTTFTFGYRFNQAVPPGTLPNSLTTLTFGCEFNQVVLPGTLPNSLKTLTFGHSFNQVVPPGTLPNSLTTLTFDDTFNQVVLPGTLPNSLKTLTFGHCFNQVVPPGSLPNSLSTLAFGFAFDQLVLPETLPNSLTTLTLGFEFNQIVPLGTLPNNLTTLTFGYYFNQVVPPGTLPNSLTTLTFGNDFNQIVPPGTLPNSLTTLTFGRSFNQVVLPGTLPNSLTTLTFGDYFNQVVPPGTLLNSLTTLTFGNDFNQIFLPGTLPNSLTTLTFGNDFNQIVPPGTLPNSLTTLTFGFGFDQVQSLLLPNNLTTLTHGFKTIINKTKK
;
A
#
# COMPACT_ATOMS: atom_id res chain seq x y z
N MET A 1 -13.67 -15.88 11.10
CA MET A 1 -13.42 -17.27 11.56
C MET A 1 -14.64 -18.14 11.29
N ASP A 2 -15.86 -17.68 11.62
CA ASP A 2 -17.11 -18.44 11.43
C ASP A 2 -17.54 -18.72 9.98
N GLU A 3 -17.14 -17.88 9.02
CA GLU A 3 -17.43 -18.09 7.58
C GLU A 3 -16.57 -19.20 6.96
N LEU A 4 -15.27 -19.24 7.32
CA LEU A 4 -14.35 -20.32 6.97
C LEU A 4 -14.78 -21.64 7.64
N LEU A 5 -15.20 -21.59 8.90
CA LEU A 5 -15.82 -22.73 9.60
C LEU A 5 -17.09 -23.22 8.88
N SER A 6 -17.99 -22.33 8.47
CA SER A 6 -19.24 -22.69 7.77
C SER A 6 -18.99 -23.30 6.39
N SER A 7 -17.96 -22.84 5.66
CA SER A 7 -17.57 -23.39 4.36
C SER A 7 -17.01 -24.82 4.44
N LEU A 8 -16.31 -25.15 5.54
CA LEU A 8 -15.83 -26.52 5.81
C LEU A 8 -16.97 -27.45 6.25
N ILE A 9 -17.95 -26.93 7.00
CA ILE A 9 -19.13 -27.69 7.44
C ILE A 9 -20.03 -28.10 6.26
N ASN A 10 -20.12 -27.26 5.23
CA ASN A 10 -20.92 -27.50 4.03
C ASN A 10 -20.11 -28.06 2.85
N PHE A 11 -18.96 -28.68 3.09
CA PHE A 11 -18.18 -29.34 2.03
C PHE A 11 -18.94 -30.58 1.52
N GLN A 12 -19.85 -30.38 0.57
CA GLN A 12 -20.45 -31.45 -0.22
C GLN A 12 -19.35 -32.03 -1.09
N ILE A 13 -18.92 -33.24 -0.76
CA ILE A 13 -18.04 -33.97 -1.66
C ILE A 13 -18.77 -34.15 -2.99
N ASN A 14 -18.08 -33.76 -4.05
CA ASN A 14 -18.54 -33.89 -5.41
C ASN A 14 -18.91 -35.35 -5.69
N GLU A 15 -20.17 -35.62 -6.06
CA GLU A 15 -20.64 -36.97 -6.46
C GLU A 15 -19.77 -37.56 -7.60
N LYS A 16 -19.01 -36.73 -8.32
CA LYS A 16 -17.99 -37.21 -9.28
C LYS A 16 -16.89 -38.08 -8.63
N LEU A 17 -16.57 -37.91 -7.34
CA LEU A 17 -15.58 -38.75 -6.63
C LEU A 17 -16.09 -40.17 -6.38
N LYS A 18 -17.42 -40.36 -6.29
CA LYS A 18 -18.06 -41.67 -6.15
C LYS A 18 -17.72 -42.62 -7.29
N ASN A 19 -17.66 -42.06 -8.50
CA ASN A 19 -17.41 -42.78 -9.76
C ASN A 19 -16.02 -42.50 -10.33
N SER A 20 -15.11 -41.93 -9.53
CA SER A 20 -13.71 -41.69 -9.96
C SER A 20 -13.03 -43.02 -10.28
N SER A 21 -12.27 -43.07 -11.36
CA SER A 21 -11.43 -44.23 -11.69
C SER A 21 -10.21 -44.36 -10.77
N ASN A 22 -9.92 -43.33 -9.95
CA ASN A 22 -8.87 -43.36 -8.94
C ASN A 22 -9.39 -43.97 -7.63
N ASN A 23 -8.71 -45.01 -7.15
CA ASN A 23 -9.08 -45.72 -5.92
C ASN A 23 -9.02 -44.84 -4.66
N SER A 24 -8.10 -43.88 -4.60
CA SER A 24 -7.96 -42.94 -3.47
C SER A 24 -9.15 -41.99 -3.37
N ASP A 25 -9.67 -41.53 -4.51
CA ASP A 25 -10.83 -40.64 -4.57
C ASP A 25 -12.11 -41.34 -4.08
N ARG A 26 -12.31 -42.60 -4.51
CA ARG A 26 -13.45 -43.41 -4.06
C ARG A 26 -13.36 -43.72 -2.57
N LEU A 27 -12.17 -44.02 -2.07
CA LEU A 27 -11.94 -44.25 -0.65
C LEU A 27 -12.23 -42.98 0.17
N LEU A 28 -11.76 -41.82 -0.28
CA LEU A 28 -12.05 -40.53 0.35
C LEU A 28 -13.56 -40.25 0.37
N TYR A 29 -14.28 -40.50 -0.74
CA TYR A 29 -15.74 -40.39 -0.81
C TYR A 29 -16.43 -41.29 0.23
N ILE A 30 -16.03 -42.55 0.35
CA ILE A 30 -16.60 -43.50 1.32
C ILE A 30 -16.35 -43.04 2.76
N VAL A 31 -15.11 -42.65 3.08
CA VAL A 31 -14.71 -42.21 4.43
C VAL A 31 -15.45 -40.93 4.84
N TRP A 32 -15.52 -39.95 3.95
CA TRP A 32 -16.13 -38.66 4.24
C TRP A 32 -17.66 -38.68 4.30
N ASN A 33 -18.31 -39.59 3.57
CA ASN A 33 -19.76 -39.77 3.66
C ASN A 33 -20.21 -40.47 4.93
N ASN A 34 -19.30 -41.14 5.65
CA ASN A 34 -19.58 -41.59 7.00
C ASN A 34 -19.71 -40.37 7.93
N ILE A 35 -20.93 -40.13 8.42
CA ILE A 35 -21.27 -38.96 9.25
C ILE A 35 -20.42 -38.91 10.53
N PHE A 36 -20.16 -40.06 11.16
CA PHE A 36 -19.36 -40.12 12.38
C PHE A 36 -17.90 -39.73 12.11
N LEU A 37 -17.27 -40.34 11.10
CA LEU A 37 -15.88 -40.03 10.74
C LEU A 37 -15.73 -38.58 10.31
N ARG A 38 -16.68 -38.05 9.52
CA ARG A 38 -16.70 -36.64 9.13
C ARG A 38 -16.79 -35.71 10.34
N ASN A 39 -17.66 -36.01 11.30
CA ASN A 39 -17.78 -35.20 12.52
C ASN A 39 -16.49 -35.23 13.37
N GLU A 40 -15.82 -36.38 13.49
CA GLU A 40 -14.53 -36.46 14.18
C GLU A 40 -13.43 -35.71 13.42
N ILE A 41 -13.35 -35.85 12.08
CA ILE A 41 -12.42 -35.07 11.25
C ILE A 41 -12.65 -33.57 11.46
N HIS A 42 -13.90 -33.12 11.41
CA HIS A 42 -14.26 -31.73 11.64
C HIS A 42 -13.80 -31.24 13.02
N LYS A 43 -14.08 -32.00 14.08
CA LYS A 43 -13.64 -31.68 15.45
C LYS A 43 -12.13 -31.50 15.54
N HIS A 44 -11.34 -32.35 14.88
CA HIS A 44 -9.87 -32.20 14.84
C HIS A 44 -9.42 -30.98 14.01
N ILE A 45 -10.09 -30.68 12.90
CA ILE A 45 -9.85 -29.46 12.11
C ILE A 45 -10.13 -28.20 12.94
N LEU A 46 -11.24 -28.17 13.69
CA LEU A 46 -11.58 -27.05 14.56
C LEU A 46 -10.52 -26.84 15.65
N LYS A 47 -10.09 -27.92 16.31
CA LYS A 47 -8.99 -27.86 17.28
C LYS A 47 -7.70 -27.34 16.67
N PHE A 48 -7.38 -27.74 15.44
CA PHE A 48 -6.21 -27.23 14.74
C PHE A 48 -6.34 -25.74 14.43
N ILE A 49 -7.47 -25.30 13.88
CA ILE A 49 -7.72 -23.89 13.57
C ILE A 49 -7.62 -23.03 14.84
N GLU A 50 -8.13 -23.52 15.96
CA GLU A 50 -8.14 -22.82 17.24
C GLU A 50 -6.74 -22.76 17.90
N HIS A 51 -5.96 -23.83 17.79
CA HIS A 51 -4.74 -24.03 18.60
C HIS A 51 -3.44 -24.15 17.79
N ASN A 52 -3.45 -23.93 16.47
CA ASN A 52 -2.24 -24.03 15.65
C ASN A 52 -1.18 -22.97 15.97
N VAL A 53 -1.59 -21.82 16.50
CA VAL A 53 -0.74 -20.70 16.93
C VAL A 53 -1.14 -20.35 18.36
N VAL A 54 -0.24 -20.54 19.31
CA VAL A 54 -0.51 -20.26 20.72
C VAL A 54 0.56 -19.39 21.34
N ASN A 55 0.15 -18.65 22.38
CA ASN A 55 1.03 -17.87 23.24
C ASN A 55 1.00 -18.45 24.65
N LEU A 56 2.12 -19.03 25.08
CA LEU A 56 2.25 -19.79 26.31
C LEU A 56 3.57 -19.50 27.03
N ASP A 57 3.53 -19.67 28.34
CA ASP A 57 4.69 -19.84 29.23
C ASP A 57 4.72 -21.29 29.73
N ILE A 58 5.71 -21.67 30.55
CA ILE A 58 5.82 -23.06 31.06
C ILE A 58 4.59 -23.52 31.84
N SER A 59 4.03 -22.66 32.69
CA SER A 59 2.90 -23.02 33.54
C SER A 59 1.62 -23.29 32.72
N ARG A 60 1.40 -22.48 31.70
CA ARG A 60 0.26 -22.61 30.77
C ARG A 60 0.49 -23.73 29.76
N TYR A 61 1.74 -23.95 29.36
CA TYR A 61 2.10 -25.04 28.47
C TYR A 61 1.78 -26.39 29.12
N ASP A 62 2.21 -26.64 30.36
CA ASP A 62 1.99 -27.93 31.03
C ASP A 62 0.51 -28.29 31.17
N GLN A 63 -0.35 -27.29 31.34
CA GLN A 63 -1.80 -27.46 31.47
C GLN A 63 -2.53 -27.51 30.12
N PHE A 64 -1.85 -27.19 29.01
CA PHE A 64 -2.46 -27.12 27.70
C PHE A 64 -2.74 -28.54 27.16
N LYS A 65 -4.02 -28.87 26.96
CA LYS A 65 -4.45 -30.23 26.57
C LYS A 65 -4.20 -30.54 25.09
N ASP A 66 -4.34 -29.54 24.23
CA ASP A 66 -4.35 -29.69 22.77
C ASP A 66 -2.98 -29.37 22.14
N LYS A 67 -1.87 -29.74 22.83
CA LYS A 67 -0.48 -29.47 22.36
C LYS A 67 -0.19 -29.99 20.97
N SER A 68 -0.74 -31.17 20.61
CA SER A 68 -0.45 -31.85 19.35
C SER A 68 -0.82 -31.07 18.09
N TYR A 69 -1.68 -30.05 18.21
CA TYR A 69 -2.08 -29.20 17.08
C TYR A 69 -1.20 -27.96 16.92
N ILE A 70 -0.34 -27.64 17.89
CA ILE A 70 0.50 -26.44 17.85
C ILE A 70 1.54 -26.60 16.74
N THR A 71 1.50 -25.67 15.77
CA THR A 71 2.52 -25.55 14.72
C THR A 71 3.46 -24.38 14.98
N THR A 72 2.96 -23.37 15.70
CA THR A 72 3.67 -22.14 16.05
C THR A 72 3.49 -21.85 17.53
N LEU A 73 4.60 -21.78 18.26
CA LEU A 73 4.60 -21.44 19.67
C LEU A 73 5.26 -20.07 19.87
N LYS A 74 4.53 -19.17 20.51
CA LYS A 74 5.05 -17.92 21.06
C LYS A 74 5.30 -18.14 22.54
N TRP A 75 6.56 -18.13 22.94
CA TRP A 75 7.03 -18.47 24.27
C TRP A 75 7.35 -17.22 25.09
N HIS A 76 6.79 -17.15 26.29
CA HIS A 76 7.00 -16.07 27.26
C HIS A 76 7.49 -16.65 28.60
N GLY A 77 8.74 -17.07 28.64
CA GLY A 77 9.37 -17.56 29.87
C GLY A 77 10.83 -17.92 29.63
N ASP A 78 11.59 -18.04 30.71
CA ASP A 78 13.02 -18.37 30.63
C ASP A 78 13.26 -19.88 30.53
N THR A 79 12.39 -20.71 31.09
CA THR A 79 12.52 -22.17 31.03
C THR A 79 11.83 -22.71 29.78
N LEU A 80 12.44 -23.66 29.07
CA LEU A 80 11.80 -24.38 27.95
C LEU A 80 11.41 -25.82 28.36
N PRO A 81 10.35 -26.40 27.78
CA PRO A 81 10.07 -27.84 27.88
C PRO A 81 11.23 -28.70 27.36
N ASP A 82 11.25 -29.98 27.72
CA ASP A 82 12.18 -30.94 27.09
C ASP A 82 11.93 -31.01 25.58
N LYS A 83 12.98 -31.26 24.79
CA LYS A 83 12.86 -31.35 23.32
C LYS A 83 11.80 -32.36 22.87
N ASN A 84 11.55 -33.42 23.64
CA ASN A 84 10.57 -34.46 23.31
C ASN A 84 9.14 -34.09 23.72
N ASP A 85 8.96 -33.06 24.56
CA ASP A 85 7.64 -32.57 24.99
C ASP A 85 7.03 -31.58 24.00
N PHE A 86 7.80 -31.10 23.04
CA PHE A 86 7.29 -30.29 21.95
C PHE A 86 6.44 -31.12 20.98
N PRO A 87 5.41 -30.51 20.38
CA PRO A 87 4.59 -31.19 19.37
C PRO A 87 5.46 -31.61 18.18
N PRO A 88 5.30 -32.84 17.65
CA PRO A 88 6.16 -33.37 16.59
C PRO A 88 6.06 -32.59 15.27
N PHE A 89 4.96 -31.88 15.03
CA PHE A 89 4.74 -31.08 13.82
C PHE A 89 5.01 -29.59 14.01
N MET A 90 5.55 -29.20 15.17
CA MET A 90 5.84 -27.81 15.47
C MET A 90 7.03 -27.32 14.64
N LYS A 91 6.82 -26.23 13.90
CA LYS A 91 7.81 -25.68 12.95
C LYS A 91 8.38 -24.34 13.36
N ASN A 92 7.59 -23.53 14.08
CA ASN A 92 7.94 -22.15 14.39
C ASN A 92 7.99 -21.92 15.90
N LEU A 93 9.12 -21.42 16.40
CA LEU A 93 9.30 -21.05 17.80
C LEU A 93 9.75 -19.58 17.90
N TYR A 94 8.99 -18.79 18.67
CA TYR A 94 9.30 -17.40 18.98
C TYR A 94 9.57 -17.27 20.47
N LEU A 95 10.78 -16.86 20.87
CA LEU A 95 11.24 -16.82 22.25
C LEU A 95 11.26 -15.38 22.80
N TYR A 96 10.12 -14.80 23.16
CA TYR A 96 9.99 -13.34 23.40
C TYR A 96 10.79 -12.79 24.58
N THR A 97 10.71 -13.45 25.74
CA THR A 97 11.35 -13.00 26.99
C THR A 97 12.49 -13.90 27.42
N PHE A 98 12.87 -14.86 26.58
CA PHE A 98 13.86 -15.89 26.89
C PHE A 98 15.27 -15.30 26.89
N ASN A 99 15.95 -15.34 28.04
CA ASN A 99 17.30 -14.80 28.18
C ASN A 99 18.35 -15.83 28.66
N MET A 100 18.08 -17.12 28.48
CA MET A 100 19.02 -18.20 28.78
C MET A 100 19.60 -18.82 27.50
N SER A 101 20.70 -19.57 27.57
CA SER A 101 21.14 -20.38 26.42
C SER A 101 20.18 -21.57 26.25
N PRO A 102 19.62 -21.81 25.06
CA PRO A 102 18.75 -22.97 24.85
C PRO A 102 19.58 -24.26 24.95
N THR A 103 19.14 -25.19 25.77
CA THR A 103 19.80 -26.50 25.95
C THR A 103 19.13 -27.61 25.13
N THR A 104 17.85 -27.43 24.80
CA THR A 104 17.03 -28.41 24.08
C THR A 104 16.07 -27.71 23.12
N LEU A 105 16.22 -27.94 21.82
CA LEU A 105 15.29 -27.48 20.79
C LEU A 105 14.80 -28.69 19.97
N PRO A 106 13.52 -28.73 19.58
CA PRO A 106 12.98 -29.85 18.81
C PRO A 106 13.51 -29.85 17.36
N ASN A 107 13.84 -31.04 16.86
CA ASN A 107 14.38 -31.22 15.50
C ASN A 107 13.37 -30.88 14.40
N SER A 108 12.08 -30.74 14.72
CA SER A 108 11.02 -30.37 13.78
C SER A 108 11.04 -28.88 13.41
N LEU A 109 11.78 -28.03 14.15
CA LEU A 109 11.83 -26.59 13.91
C LEU A 109 12.49 -26.25 12.57
N THR A 110 11.80 -25.40 11.83
CA THR A 110 12.31 -24.74 10.62
C THR A 110 12.54 -23.25 10.85
N THR A 111 11.84 -22.64 11.80
CA THR A 111 11.91 -21.21 12.09
C THR A 111 12.13 -20.98 13.59
N LEU A 112 13.18 -20.22 13.92
CA LEU A 112 13.48 -19.79 15.27
C LEU A 112 13.68 -18.28 15.30
N THR A 113 12.99 -17.61 16.23
CA THR A 113 13.15 -16.17 16.47
C THR A 113 13.42 -15.94 17.93
N PHE A 114 14.55 -15.32 18.24
CA PHE A 114 14.89 -14.87 19.59
C PHE A 114 14.26 -13.50 19.87
N GLY A 115 13.83 -13.32 21.12
CA GLY A 115 13.19 -12.11 21.60
C GLY A 115 14.19 -10.99 21.86
N HIS A 116 13.66 -9.79 22.08
CA HIS A 116 14.39 -8.52 22.11
C HIS A 116 15.67 -8.55 22.97
N ASP A 117 15.60 -9.16 24.16
CA ASP A 117 16.68 -9.09 25.15
C ASP A 117 17.68 -10.25 25.10
N PHE A 118 17.49 -11.23 24.20
CA PHE A 118 18.38 -12.39 24.10
C PHE A 118 19.80 -11.97 23.69
N ASN A 119 20.78 -12.20 24.57
CA ASN A 119 22.19 -11.90 24.31
C ASN A 119 23.13 -12.99 24.85
N GLN A 120 22.70 -14.25 24.77
CA GLN A 120 23.49 -15.39 25.22
C GLN A 120 24.24 -16.05 24.07
N ALA A 121 25.40 -16.64 24.37
CA ALA A 121 26.17 -17.39 23.38
C ALA A 121 25.41 -18.68 22.97
N ILE A 122 25.47 -19.00 21.67
CA ILE A 122 24.93 -20.25 21.11
C ILE A 122 26.09 -21.15 20.77
N LEU A 123 26.15 -22.30 21.46
CA LEU A 123 27.22 -23.28 21.26
C LEU A 123 26.96 -24.15 20.02
N PRO A 124 28.01 -24.69 19.40
CA PRO A 124 27.87 -25.68 18.33
C PRO A 124 26.97 -26.85 18.75
N GLY A 125 26.06 -27.26 17.87
CA GLY A 125 25.09 -28.33 18.13
C GLY A 125 23.83 -27.92 18.92
N THR A 126 23.71 -26.67 19.38
CA THR A 126 22.49 -26.18 20.06
C THR A 126 21.31 -26.00 19.09
N LEU A 127 21.56 -25.53 17.87
CA LEU A 127 20.50 -25.27 16.88
C LEU A 127 20.09 -26.57 16.15
N PRO A 128 18.80 -26.78 15.89
CA PRO A 128 18.33 -28.01 15.23
C PRO A 128 18.73 -28.05 13.75
N ASN A 129 19.04 -29.25 13.25
CA ASN A 129 19.57 -29.45 11.90
C ASN A 129 18.59 -29.15 10.75
N ASN A 130 17.29 -28.99 11.03
CA ASN A 130 16.26 -28.66 10.03
C ASN A 130 15.92 -27.17 9.97
N LEU A 131 16.65 -26.33 10.74
CA LEU A 131 16.38 -24.90 10.84
C LEU A 131 16.74 -24.18 9.53
N THR A 132 15.73 -23.60 8.87
CA THR A 132 15.91 -22.86 7.62
C THR A 132 15.92 -21.35 7.81
N THR A 133 15.32 -20.86 8.90
CA THR A 133 15.21 -19.42 9.22
C THR A 133 15.58 -19.16 10.67
N LEU A 134 16.54 -18.25 10.87
CA LEU A 134 16.99 -17.81 12.18
C LEU A 134 16.98 -16.28 12.26
N THR A 135 16.28 -15.75 13.27
CA THR A 135 16.25 -14.32 13.56
C THR A 135 16.69 -14.09 15.00
N PHE A 136 17.75 -13.30 15.18
CA PHE A 136 18.19 -12.85 16.48
C PHE A 136 17.41 -11.62 16.95
N GLY A 137 17.24 -11.50 18.27
CA GLY A 137 16.59 -10.36 18.88
C GLY A 137 17.49 -9.14 18.97
N TYR A 138 16.90 -7.99 19.28
CA TYR A 138 17.53 -6.66 19.25
C TYR A 138 18.92 -6.61 19.92
N ARG A 139 19.06 -7.15 21.13
CA ARG A 139 20.28 -7.05 21.96
C ARG A 139 21.36 -8.10 21.68
N PHE A 140 21.15 -9.01 20.72
CA PHE A 140 22.12 -10.07 20.46
C PHE A 140 23.44 -9.51 19.92
N ASN A 141 24.53 -9.68 20.66
CA ASN A 141 25.85 -9.20 20.29
C ASN A 141 26.97 -10.18 20.72
N GLN A 142 26.72 -11.48 20.57
CA GLN A 142 27.68 -12.54 20.86
C GLN A 142 28.36 -13.03 19.58
N VAL A 143 29.59 -13.55 19.73
CA VAL A 143 30.33 -14.14 18.61
C VAL A 143 29.63 -15.41 18.14
N VAL A 144 29.43 -15.55 16.83
CA VAL A 144 28.95 -16.78 16.22
C VAL A 144 30.16 -17.66 15.91
N LEU A 145 30.29 -18.77 16.66
CA LEU A 145 31.40 -19.71 16.48
C LEU A 145 31.21 -20.54 15.19
N LEU A 146 32.32 -21.12 14.72
CA LEU A 146 32.29 -22.10 13.64
C LEU A 146 31.38 -23.28 14.04
N ASP A 147 30.64 -23.83 13.07
CA ASP A 147 29.70 -24.94 13.26
C ASP A 147 28.50 -24.65 14.19
N THR A 148 28.29 -23.39 14.62
CA THR A 148 27.07 -22.99 15.37
C THR A 148 25.83 -22.98 14.48
N LEU A 149 25.94 -22.51 13.23
CA LEU A 149 24.82 -22.37 12.31
C LEU A 149 24.59 -23.66 11.49
N PRO A 150 23.36 -24.18 11.39
CA PRO A 150 23.09 -25.42 10.67
C PRO A 150 23.21 -25.23 9.14
N ASN A 151 23.68 -26.28 8.46
CA ASN A 151 23.88 -26.29 6.99
C ASN A 151 22.58 -26.29 6.16
N THR A 152 21.42 -26.24 6.80
CA THR A 152 20.10 -26.08 6.17
C THR A 152 19.60 -24.65 6.24
N LEU A 153 20.32 -23.75 6.93
CA LEU A 153 19.91 -22.37 7.14
C LEU A 153 19.95 -21.59 5.83
N THR A 154 18.81 -21.03 5.44
CA THR A 154 18.66 -20.24 4.21
C THR A 154 18.52 -18.75 4.50
N THR A 155 17.95 -18.39 5.66
CA THR A 155 17.71 -17.00 6.06
C THR A 155 18.28 -16.75 7.45
N LEU A 156 19.15 -15.74 7.55
CA LEU A 156 19.74 -15.28 8.80
C LEU A 156 19.54 -13.78 8.95
N THR A 157 18.96 -13.37 10.09
CA THR A 157 18.81 -11.97 10.47
C THR A 157 19.44 -11.74 11.83
N PHE A 158 20.42 -10.84 11.90
CA PHE A 158 21.02 -10.41 13.16
C PHE A 158 20.20 -9.31 13.84
N GLY A 159 20.33 -9.23 15.16
CA GLY A 159 19.72 -8.20 16.00
C GLY A 159 20.37 -6.83 15.80
N CYS A 160 19.67 -5.77 16.21
CA CYS A 160 20.12 -4.38 16.12
C CYS A 160 21.55 -4.16 16.64
N ASP A 161 21.87 -4.69 17.82
CA ASP A 161 23.13 -4.43 18.53
C ASP A 161 24.29 -5.34 18.07
N PHE A 162 24.06 -6.26 17.11
CA PHE A 162 25.08 -7.20 16.67
C PHE A 162 26.24 -6.48 15.97
N ASN A 163 27.44 -6.54 16.56
CA ASN A 163 28.64 -5.91 16.01
C ASN A 163 29.90 -6.77 16.21
N GLN A 164 29.75 -8.09 16.13
CA GLN A 164 30.86 -9.04 16.21
C GLN A 164 31.39 -9.38 14.81
N ALA A 165 32.68 -9.72 14.73
CA ALA A 165 33.28 -10.17 13.49
C ALA A 165 32.67 -11.51 13.04
N VAL A 166 32.55 -11.70 11.72
CA VAL A 166 32.10 -12.95 11.10
C VAL A 166 33.24 -13.53 10.26
N PRO A 167 34.07 -14.42 10.83
CA PRO A 167 35.18 -15.03 10.10
C PRO A 167 34.72 -15.87 8.90
N PRO A 168 35.59 -16.07 7.89
CA PRO A 168 35.35 -17.04 6.82
C PRO A 168 35.01 -18.43 7.36
N GLY A 169 34.00 -19.06 6.77
CA GLY A 169 33.50 -20.38 7.17
C GLY A 169 32.40 -20.38 8.25
N THR A 170 32.15 -19.25 8.94
CA THR A 170 31.08 -19.17 9.95
C THR A 170 29.67 -19.27 9.35
N LEU A 171 29.46 -18.72 8.15
CA LEU A 171 28.15 -18.73 7.48
C LEU A 171 27.97 -20.01 6.63
N PRO A 172 26.82 -20.69 6.71
CA PRO A 172 26.59 -21.94 5.99
C PRO A 172 26.41 -21.72 4.48
N ASN A 173 26.87 -22.68 3.68
CA ASN A 173 26.79 -22.64 2.21
C ASN A 173 25.37 -22.75 1.63
N SER A 174 24.35 -22.93 2.47
CA SER A 174 22.93 -22.92 2.10
C SER A 174 22.31 -21.53 2.19
N LEU A 175 23.01 -20.55 2.78
CA LEU A 175 22.45 -19.25 3.12
C LEU A 175 22.17 -18.43 1.86
N THR A 176 20.92 -18.03 1.66
CA THR A 176 20.47 -17.25 0.51
C THR A 176 20.17 -15.80 0.89
N THR A 177 19.75 -15.56 2.13
CA THR A 177 19.41 -14.23 2.65
C THR A 177 20.14 -13.94 3.95
N LEU A 178 20.85 -12.81 3.99
CA LEU A 178 21.56 -12.31 5.16
C LEU A 178 21.21 -10.85 5.43
N THR A 179 20.78 -10.56 6.65
CA THR A 179 20.54 -9.21 7.14
C THR A 179 21.38 -8.96 8.38
N PHE A 180 22.27 -7.97 8.32
CA PHE A 180 23.02 -7.49 9.48
C PHE A 180 22.20 -6.48 10.28
N GLY A 181 22.50 -6.41 11.59
CA GLY A 181 21.92 -5.45 12.51
C GLY A 181 22.38 -4.01 12.28
N ASN A 182 21.69 -3.07 12.93
CA ASN A 182 21.99 -1.64 12.84
C ASN A 182 23.40 -1.27 13.30
N ASP A 183 23.95 -1.93 14.31
CA ASP A 183 25.26 -1.56 14.87
C ASP A 183 26.43 -2.28 14.18
N PHE A 184 26.15 -3.20 13.26
CA PHE A 184 27.18 -3.99 12.59
C PHE A 184 28.09 -3.08 11.75
N ASN A 185 29.36 -2.99 12.15
CA ASN A 185 30.38 -2.19 11.48
C ASN A 185 31.75 -2.88 11.44
N GLN A 186 31.74 -4.21 11.33
CA GLN A 186 32.96 -5.02 11.21
C GLN A 186 33.33 -5.23 9.74
N ALA A 187 34.62 -5.44 9.48
CA ALA A 187 35.10 -5.75 8.14
C ALA A 187 34.58 -7.11 7.65
N VAL A 188 34.26 -7.21 6.36
CA VAL A 188 33.81 -8.44 5.70
C VAL A 188 34.87 -8.84 4.66
N PRO A 189 35.88 -9.63 5.06
CA PRO A 189 36.93 -10.06 4.13
C PRO A 189 36.39 -11.04 3.07
N PRO A 190 37.10 -11.20 1.93
CA PRO A 190 36.78 -12.22 0.95
C PRO A 190 36.69 -13.62 1.56
N GLY A 191 35.67 -14.39 1.15
CA GLY A 191 35.38 -15.72 1.70
C GLY A 191 34.48 -15.75 2.93
N THR A 192 34.11 -14.60 3.52
CA THR A 192 33.10 -14.55 4.60
C THR A 192 31.69 -14.88 4.10
N LEU A 193 31.29 -14.34 2.94
CA LEU A 193 29.95 -14.51 2.39
C LEU A 193 29.86 -15.79 1.52
N PRO A 194 28.85 -16.65 1.72
CA PRO A 194 28.74 -17.89 0.95
C PRO A 194 28.26 -17.64 -0.50
N ASN A 195 28.70 -18.49 -1.42
CA ASN A 195 28.37 -18.41 -2.86
C ASN A 195 26.91 -18.71 -3.21
N SER A 196 26.08 -19.07 -2.24
CA SER A 196 24.63 -19.23 -2.37
C SER A 196 23.84 -17.94 -2.11
N LEU A 197 24.49 -16.90 -1.57
CA LEU A 197 23.84 -15.70 -1.07
C LEU A 197 23.28 -14.88 -2.24
N THR A 198 21.96 -14.66 -2.24
CA THR A 198 21.26 -13.88 -3.27
C THR A 198 20.85 -12.50 -2.75
N THR A 199 20.59 -12.36 -1.45
CA THR A 199 20.19 -11.09 -0.82
C THR A 199 21.08 -10.76 0.37
N LEU A 200 21.66 -9.56 0.35
CA LEU A 200 22.45 -9.02 1.43
C LEU A 200 21.96 -7.63 1.82
N THR A 201 21.70 -7.43 3.12
CA THR A 201 21.40 -6.13 3.70
C THR A 201 22.40 -5.82 4.81
N PHE A 202 23.13 -4.72 4.65
CA PHE A 202 23.92 -4.12 5.72
C PHE A 202 23.05 -3.14 6.52
N GLY A 203 23.14 -3.17 7.84
CA GLY A 203 22.39 -2.27 8.71
C GLY A 203 23.01 -0.88 8.84
N ARG A 204 22.28 -0.02 9.56
CA ARG A 204 22.50 1.44 9.71
C ARG A 204 23.96 1.87 9.90
N GLY A 205 24.73 1.16 10.70
CA GLY A 205 26.06 1.52 11.19
C GLY A 205 27.21 1.07 10.29
N PHE A 206 26.96 0.23 9.28
CA PHE A 206 28.00 -0.32 8.45
C PHE A 206 28.66 0.75 7.58
N ASN A 207 29.96 0.98 7.78
CA ASN A 207 30.74 1.95 7.01
C ASN A 207 32.17 1.46 6.75
N GLN A 208 32.34 0.15 6.55
CA GLN A 208 33.62 -0.47 6.18
C GLN A 208 33.77 -0.56 4.67
N VAL A 209 35.01 -0.55 4.19
CA VAL A 209 35.32 -0.80 2.78
C VAL A 209 34.91 -2.23 2.43
N VAL A 210 34.33 -2.42 1.23
CA VAL A 210 34.01 -3.74 0.67
C VAL A 210 35.01 -4.03 -0.46
N PRO A 211 36.07 -4.82 -0.21
CA PRO A 211 37.05 -5.17 -1.22
C PRO A 211 36.47 -5.97 -2.39
N PRO A 212 37.07 -5.90 -3.58
CA PRO A 212 36.77 -6.83 -4.67
C PRO A 212 36.90 -8.29 -4.23
N GLY A 213 35.95 -9.13 -4.64
CA GLY A 213 35.88 -10.54 -4.25
C GLY A 213 35.19 -10.82 -2.91
N THR A 214 34.77 -9.79 -2.15
CA THR A 214 33.95 -9.98 -0.94
C THR A 214 32.52 -10.41 -1.26
N LEU A 215 31.89 -9.79 -2.28
CA LEU A 215 30.50 -10.07 -2.64
C LEU A 215 30.42 -11.30 -3.57
N PRO A 216 29.54 -12.29 -3.28
CA PRO A 216 29.47 -13.51 -4.07
C PRO A 216 28.78 -13.31 -5.42
N ASN A 217 29.17 -14.11 -6.42
CA ASN A 217 28.64 -14.05 -7.80
C ASN A 217 27.17 -14.48 -7.95
N SER A 218 26.53 -14.95 -6.87
CA SER A 218 25.10 -15.25 -6.81
C SER A 218 24.26 -14.06 -6.36
N LEU A 219 24.88 -12.98 -5.87
CA LEU A 219 24.19 -11.88 -5.22
C LEU A 219 23.37 -11.08 -6.24
N THR A 220 22.05 -11.03 -6.05
CA THR A 220 21.12 -10.30 -6.92
C THR A 220 20.64 -9.00 -6.28
N THR A 221 20.58 -8.95 -4.94
CA THR A 221 20.13 -7.78 -4.19
C THR A 221 21.13 -7.37 -3.13
N LEU A 222 21.59 -6.13 -3.20
CA LEU A 222 22.45 -5.50 -2.20
C LEU A 222 21.81 -4.21 -1.69
N LYS A 223 21.70 -4.09 -0.37
CA LYS A 223 21.19 -2.89 0.30
C LYS A 223 22.18 -2.43 1.36
N PHE A 224 22.56 -1.16 1.26
CA PHE A 224 23.20 -0.43 2.35
C PHE A 224 22.14 0.45 3.01
N ASP A 225 22.11 0.43 4.34
CA ASP A 225 21.35 1.37 5.14
C ASP A 225 22.18 2.63 5.45
N ASP A 226 21.74 3.50 6.36
CA ASP A 226 22.21 4.90 6.51
C ASP A 226 23.70 5.19 6.28
N ASN A 227 24.62 4.69 7.13
CA ASN A 227 25.94 5.30 7.32
C ASN A 227 26.99 4.92 6.28
N PHE A 228 26.71 3.98 5.37
CA PHE A 228 27.69 3.53 4.38
C PHE A 228 28.09 4.69 3.44
N ASN A 229 29.35 5.11 3.51
CA ASN A 229 29.88 6.22 2.70
C ASN A 229 31.32 5.94 2.22
N GLN A 230 31.61 4.68 1.90
CA GLN A 230 32.90 4.25 1.35
C GLN A 230 32.85 4.21 -0.19
N VAL A 231 34.02 4.42 -0.82
CA VAL A 231 34.14 4.32 -2.28
C VAL A 231 33.93 2.86 -2.70
N VAL A 232 33.09 2.64 -3.72
CA VAL A 232 32.89 1.32 -4.34
C VAL A 232 33.80 1.22 -5.57
N LEU A 233 34.82 0.37 -5.47
CA LEU A 233 35.80 0.19 -6.55
C LEU A 233 35.23 -0.68 -7.69
N PRO A 234 35.71 -0.51 -8.93
CA PRO A 234 35.41 -1.44 -10.02
C PRO A 234 35.76 -2.89 -9.65
N GLY A 235 34.86 -3.82 -9.97
CA GLY A 235 34.99 -5.24 -9.61
C GLY A 235 34.52 -5.60 -8.19
N THR A 236 34.10 -4.63 -7.35
CA THR A 236 33.47 -4.92 -6.06
C THR A 236 32.06 -5.52 -6.23
N LEU A 237 31.25 -4.98 -7.14
CA LEU A 237 29.87 -5.42 -7.36
C LEU A 237 29.83 -6.61 -8.35
N PRO A 238 29.13 -7.72 -8.03
CA PRO A 238 29.09 -8.89 -8.88
C PRO A 238 28.17 -8.71 -10.11
N ASN A 239 28.48 -9.41 -11.19
CA ASN A 239 27.74 -9.35 -12.46
C ASN A 239 26.33 -10.00 -12.43
N SER A 240 25.94 -10.57 -11.29
CA SER A 240 24.58 -11.07 -11.03
C SER A 240 23.67 -10.01 -10.41
N LEU A 241 24.23 -8.88 -9.94
CA LEU A 241 23.50 -7.90 -9.15
C LEU A 241 22.46 -7.18 -10.01
N THR A 242 21.19 -7.28 -9.61
CA THR A 242 20.06 -6.66 -10.32
C THR A 242 19.52 -5.45 -9.56
N THR A 243 19.62 -5.45 -8.22
CA THR A 243 19.12 -4.39 -7.35
C THR A 243 20.21 -3.89 -6.42
N LEU A 244 20.49 -2.58 -6.48
CA LEU A 244 21.40 -1.88 -5.59
C LEU A 244 20.71 -0.67 -4.96
N LYS A 245 20.70 -0.62 -3.62
CA LYS A 245 20.23 0.54 -2.87
C LYS A 245 21.33 1.04 -1.94
N PHE A 246 21.68 2.32 -2.09
CA PHE A 246 22.54 3.02 -1.16
C PHE A 246 21.72 3.69 -0.06
N GLY A 247 22.30 3.76 1.13
CA GLY A 247 21.67 4.39 2.28
C GLY A 247 21.86 5.90 2.33
N ASN A 248 21.37 6.50 3.41
CA ASN A 248 21.16 7.92 3.54
C ASN A 248 22.42 8.79 3.47
N TYR A 249 23.59 8.33 3.91
CA TYR A 249 24.81 9.14 3.94
C TYR A 249 25.78 8.87 2.79
N PHE A 250 25.46 7.93 1.88
CA PHE A 250 26.31 7.65 0.73
C PHE A 250 26.40 8.89 -0.19
N ASN A 251 27.61 9.43 -0.34
CA ASN A 251 27.88 10.59 -1.18
C ASN A 251 29.25 10.50 -1.87
N GLN A 252 29.68 9.29 -2.21
CA GLN A 252 30.91 9.05 -2.96
C GLN A 252 30.68 9.08 -4.46
N VAL A 253 31.71 9.44 -5.22
CA VAL A 253 31.69 9.41 -6.69
C VAL A 253 31.58 7.96 -7.16
N VAL A 254 30.66 7.69 -8.08
CA VAL A 254 30.55 6.37 -8.74
C VAL A 254 31.38 6.41 -10.02
N LEU A 255 32.48 5.67 -10.02
CA LEU A 255 33.39 5.59 -11.16
C LEU A 255 32.76 4.79 -12.32
N PRO A 256 33.15 5.08 -13.57
CA PRO A 256 32.80 4.21 -14.70
C PRO A 256 33.22 2.75 -14.44
N CYS A 257 32.42 1.80 -14.94
CA CYS A 257 32.61 0.37 -14.73
C CYS A 257 32.46 -0.14 -13.28
N THR A 258 32.07 0.71 -12.32
CA THR A 258 31.73 0.25 -10.96
C THR A 258 30.39 -0.50 -10.94
N LEU A 259 29.38 0.00 -11.66
CA LEU A 259 28.04 -0.61 -11.70
C LEU A 259 27.98 -1.74 -12.74
N PRO A 260 27.52 -2.95 -12.37
CA PRO A 260 27.47 -4.08 -13.30
C PRO A 260 26.33 -3.94 -14.33
N ASN A 261 26.54 -4.46 -15.54
CA ASN A 261 25.55 -4.40 -16.62
C ASN A 261 24.26 -5.19 -16.34
N SER A 262 24.25 -6.08 -15.34
CA SER A 262 23.03 -6.79 -14.91
C SER A 262 22.07 -5.91 -14.10
N LEU A 263 22.52 -4.74 -13.66
CA LEU A 263 21.76 -3.90 -12.74
C LEU A 263 20.53 -3.30 -13.43
N SER A 264 19.35 -3.63 -12.93
CA SER A 264 18.07 -3.12 -13.43
C SER A 264 17.50 -2.01 -12.53
N THR A 265 17.80 -2.04 -11.22
CA THR A 265 17.30 -1.08 -10.25
C THR A 265 18.45 -0.47 -9.44
N LEU A 266 18.55 0.85 -9.48
CA LEU A 266 19.50 1.64 -8.69
C LEU A 266 18.76 2.73 -7.91
N ALA A 267 19.04 2.84 -6.62
CA ALA A 267 18.56 3.95 -5.80
C ALA A 267 19.69 4.53 -4.95
N PHE A 268 19.85 5.84 -4.99
CA PHE A 268 20.68 6.59 -4.06
C PHE A 268 19.88 7.09 -2.86
N GLY A 269 20.51 7.15 -1.69
CA GLY A 269 19.88 7.66 -0.47
C GLY A 269 19.99 9.17 -0.31
N PHE A 270 19.58 9.67 0.85
CA PHE A 270 19.36 11.09 1.14
C PHE A 270 20.49 12.05 0.70
N ALA A 271 21.75 11.79 1.05
CA ALA A 271 22.86 12.75 0.93
C ALA A 271 23.57 12.76 -0.43
N PHE A 272 23.27 11.83 -1.33
CA PHE A 272 23.98 11.71 -2.61
C PHE A 272 23.77 12.96 -3.46
N ASN A 273 24.86 13.65 -3.79
CA ASN A 273 24.87 14.86 -4.60
C ASN A 273 26.14 14.97 -5.47
N GLN A 274 26.68 13.83 -5.91
CA GLN A 274 27.83 13.78 -6.82
C GLN A 274 27.39 13.84 -8.28
N VAL A 275 28.27 14.36 -9.15
CA VAL A 275 28.02 14.37 -10.60
C VAL A 275 28.02 12.94 -11.15
N VAL A 276 27.02 12.61 -11.97
CA VAL A 276 26.95 11.34 -12.70
C VAL A 276 27.35 11.60 -14.15
N LEU A 277 28.52 11.07 -14.55
CA LEU A 277 29.07 11.27 -15.88
C LEU A 277 28.48 10.26 -16.90
N PRO A 278 28.50 10.58 -18.20
CA PRO A 278 28.18 9.62 -19.25
C PRO A 278 29.03 8.34 -19.14
N GLY A 279 28.38 7.19 -19.28
CA GLY A 279 29.01 5.87 -19.13
C GLY A 279 29.13 5.34 -17.70
N THR A 280 28.73 6.11 -16.67
CA THR A 280 28.68 5.61 -15.28
C THR A 280 27.51 4.65 -15.05
N LEU A 281 26.33 4.93 -15.63
CA LEU A 281 25.14 4.10 -15.46
C LEU A 281 25.13 2.92 -16.45
N PRO A 282 24.72 1.71 -16.01
CA PRO A 282 24.72 0.53 -16.87
C PRO A 282 23.57 0.54 -17.89
N ASN A 283 23.81 -0.10 -19.05
CA ASN A 283 22.91 -0.06 -20.21
C ASN A 283 21.59 -0.84 -20.05
N ASN A 284 21.43 -1.65 -18.99
CA ASN A 284 20.19 -2.40 -18.72
C ASN A 284 19.39 -1.81 -17.55
N LEU A 285 19.77 -0.63 -17.04
CA LEU A 285 19.08 0.01 -15.93
C LEU A 285 17.67 0.44 -16.34
N THR A 286 16.65 -0.07 -15.68
CA THR A 286 15.24 0.24 -15.99
C THR A 286 14.62 1.20 -14.99
N THR A 287 15.06 1.15 -13.73
CA THR A 287 14.58 2.02 -12.64
C THR A 287 15.74 2.72 -11.98
N PHE A 288 15.67 4.05 -11.94
CA PHE A 288 16.68 4.87 -11.30
C PHE A 288 16.05 5.96 -10.41
N THR A 289 16.51 6.01 -9.16
CA THR A 289 16.09 7.01 -8.18
C THR A 289 17.33 7.75 -7.68
N PHE A 290 17.36 9.06 -7.89
CA PHE A 290 18.36 9.94 -7.32
C PHE A 290 18.12 10.15 -5.82
N GLY A 291 19.19 10.54 -5.11
CA GLY A 291 19.15 10.85 -3.69
C GLY A 291 18.40 12.14 -3.39
N TYR A 292 17.89 12.30 -2.17
CA TYR A 292 17.08 13.46 -1.76
C TYR A 292 17.76 14.81 -2.05
N ARG A 293 19.05 14.93 -1.73
CA ARG A 293 19.87 16.15 -1.90
C ARG A 293 20.49 16.29 -3.30
N PHE A 294 20.19 15.38 -4.23
CA PHE A 294 20.80 15.43 -5.55
C PHE A 294 20.35 16.69 -6.30
N ASN A 295 21.31 17.55 -6.65
CA ASN A 295 21.07 18.80 -7.35
C ASN A 295 22.20 19.14 -8.33
N GLN A 296 22.79 18.11 -8.95
CA GLN A 296 23.79 18.27 -10.02
C GLN A 296 23.12 18.25 -11.39
N ALA A 297 23.73 18.94 -12.36
CA ALA A 297 23.28 18.86 -13.74
C ALA A 297 23.43 17.44 -14.28
N VAL A 298 22.50 17.01 -15.15
CA VAL A 298 22.54 15.71 -15.82
C VAL A 298 22.77 15.93 -17.32
N PRO A 299 24.02 15.79 -17.81
CA PRO A 299 24.32 15.97 -19.22
C PRO A 299 23.59 14.95 -20.12
N PRO A 300 23.32 15.30 -21.39
CA PRO A 300 22.88 14.34 -22.40
C PRO A 300 23.82 13.13 -22.50
N GLY A 301 23.24 11.94 -22.64
CA GLY A 301 24.00 10.67 -22.67
C GLY A 301 24.37 10.09 -21.29
N THR A 302 24.06 10.77 -20.18
CA THR A 302 24.24 10.19 -18.83
C THR A 302 23.23 9.08 -18.53
N LEU A 303 21.96 9.27 -18.91
CA LEU A 303 20.88 8.32 -18.63
C LEU A 303 20.81 7.25 -19.73
N PRO A 304 20.75 5.95 -19.39
CA PRO A 304 20.75 4.88 -20.38
C PRO A 304 19.40 4.72 -21.09
N ASN A 305 19.43 4.30 -22.36
CA ASN A 305 18.24 4.10 -23.21
C ASN A 305 17.34 2.91 -22.80
N SER A 306 17.69 2.16 -21.76
CA SER A 306 16.82 1.14 -21.16
C SER A 306 15.91 1.70 -20.08
N LEU A 307 16.14 2.93 -19.63
CA LEU A 307 15.50 3.48 -18.44
C LEU A 307 14.02 3.75 -18.69
N THR A 308 13.15 3.12 -17.91
CA THR A 308 11.69 3.27 -18.01
C THR A 308 11.12 4.13 -16.89
N THR A 309 11.77 4.17 -15.73
CA THR A 309 11.33 4.92 -14.55
C THR A 309 12.48 5.75 -14.00
N LEU A 310 12.25 7.06 -13.89
CA LEU A 310 13.21 8.00 -13.30
C LEU A 310 12.53 8.86 -12.23
N THR A 311 13.16 8.90 -11.06
CA THR A 311 12.77 9.79 -9.96
C THR A 311 13.93 10.68 -9.59
N PHE A 312 13.76 12.00 -9.70
CA PHE A 312 14.71 12.98 -9.21
C PHE A 312 14.60 13.19 -7.70
N GLY A 313 15.69 13.65 -7.09
CA GLY A 313 15.76 14.01 -5.68
C GLY A 313 14.91 15.24 -5.33
N CYS A 314 14.51 15.35 -4.07
CA CYS A 314 13.73 16.46 -3.53
C CYS A 314 14.36 17.84 -3.77
N GLU A 315 15.68 17.96 -3.69
CA GLU A 315 16.41 19.23 -3.88
C GLU A 315 16.80 19.49 -5.34
N PHE A 316 16.47 18.59 -6.28
CA PHE A 316 16.85 18.74 -7.68
C PHE A 316 16.15 19.95 -8.32
N ASN A 317 16.92 20.94 -8.75
CA ASN A 317 16.40 22.14 -9.39
C ASN A 317 17.31 22.62 -10.54
N GLN A 318 17.89 21.69 -11.28
CA GLN A 318 18.72 21.98 -12.45
C GLN A 318 17.90 21.93 -13.74
N VAL A 319 18.30 22.70 -14.74
CA VAL A 319 17.68 22.66 -16.07
C VAL A 319 17.93 21.30 -16.71
N VAL A 320 16.87 20.67 -17.22
CA VAL A 320 16.95 19.45 -18.02
C VAL A 320 16.99 19.83 -19.49
N LEU A 321 18.09 19.53 -20.17
CA LEU A 321 18.27 19.86 -21.58
C LEU A 321 17.62 18.81 -22.49
N PRO A 322 17.21 19.19 -23.72
CA PRO A 322 16.80 18.22 -24.74
C PRO A 322 17.89 17.15 -24.96
N GLY A 323 17.46 15.88 -25.02
CA GLY A 323 18.36 14.73 -25.14
C GLY A 323 18.94 14.22 -23.82
N THR A 324 18.66 14.87 -22.67
CA THR A 324 19.01 14.32 -21.35
C THR A 324 18.16 13.10 -20.99
N LEU A 325 16.85 13.15 -21.24
CA LEU A 325 15.92 12.07 -20.91
C LEU A 325 15.88 11.01 -22.04
N PRO A 326 15.97 9.71 -21.72
CA PRO A 326 16.02 8.65 -22.72
C PRO A 326 14.65 8.37 -23.36
N ASN A 327 14.66 7.96 -24.63
CA ASN A 327 13.44 7.68 -25.42
C ASN A 327 12.63 6.45 -24.97
N SER A 328 13.11 5.71 -23.97
CA SER A 328 12.40 4.59 -23.35
C SER A 328 11.59 4.99 -22.11
N LEU A 329 11.77 6.22 -21.61
CA LEU A 329 11.25 6.65 -20.32
C LEU A 329 9.73 6.72 -20.35
N LYS A 330 9.08 6.02 -19.43
CA LYS A 330 7.61 5.94 -19.31
C LYS A 330 7.11 6.73 -18.11
N THR A 331 7.86 6.74 -17.02
CA THR A 331 7.51 7.43 -15.78
C THR A 331 8.63 8.37 -15.37
N LEU A 332 8.27 9.64 -15.18
CA LEU A 332 9.16 10.69 -14.71
C LEU A 332 8.54 11.41 -13.51
N THR A 333 9.29 11.47 -12.42
CA THR A 333 8.95 12.28 -11.24
C THR A 333 10.05 13.30 -11.01
N PHE A 334 9.70 14.58 -11.10
CA PHE A 334 10.53 15.67 -10.60
C PHE A 334 10.35 15.82 -9.09
N GLY A 335 11.42 16.15 -8.37
CA GLY A 335 11.35 16.30 -6.92
C GLY A 335 10.80 17.65 -6.48
N HIS A 336 10.48 17.75 -5.19
CA HIS A 336 9.86 18.90 -4.51
C HIS A 336 10.36 20.27 -4.96
N SER A 337 11.67 20.50 -5.06
CA SER A 337 12.29 21.81 -5.31
C SER A 337 12.43 22.17 -6.80
N PHE A 338 12.01 21.29 -7.71
CA PHE A 338 12.16 21.51 -9.14
C PHE A 338 11.23 22.61 -9.62
N ASN A 339 11.80 23.73 -10.08
CA ASN A 339 11.04 24.88 -10.58
C ASN A 339 11.71 25.53 -11.81
N GLN A 340 12.31 24.69 -12.66
CA GLN A 340 12.91 25.13 -13.93
C GLN A 340 11.90 25.01 -15.07
N VAL A 341 12.03 25.87 -16.08
CA VAL A 341 11.28 25.74 -17.32
C VAL A 341 11.68 24.42 -17.99
N VAL A 342 10.70 23.70 -18.54
CA VAL A 342 10.91 22.49 -19.34
C VAL A 342 10.74 22.87 -20.82
N PRO A 343 11.83 23.02 -21.61
CA PRO A 343 11.70 23.39 -23.01
C PRO A 343 11.00 22.29 -23.85
N PRO A 344 10.29 22.66 -24.93
CA PRO A 344 9.79 21.69 -25.91
C PRO A 344 10.89 20.75 -26.42
N GLY A 345 10.56 19.47 -26.57
CA GLY A 345 11.51 18.42 -26.97
C GLY A 345 12.39 17.86 -25.83
N THR A 346 12.24 18.36 -24.60
CA THR A 346 12.93 17.81 -23.42
C THR A 346 12.32 16.48 -22.96
N LEU A 347 10.99 16.40 -22.94
CA LEU A 347 10.26 15.20 -22.52
C LEU A 347 10.16 14.20 -23.68
N PRO A 348 10.48 12.91 -23.48
CA PRO A 348 10.48 11.93 -24.56
C PRO A 348 9.07 11.47 -24.93
N ASN A 349 8.87 11.11 -26.21
CA ASN A 349 7.58 10.66 -26.76
C ASN A 349 7.09 9.29 -26.24
N SER A 350 7.86 8.63 -25.37
CA SER A 350 7.47 7.40 -24.68
C SER A 350 6.80 7.67 -23.33
N LEU A 351 6.86 8.90 -22.82
CA LEU A 351 6.46 9.25 -21.47
C LEU A 351 4.95 9.14 -21.31
N THR A 352 4.50 8.31 -20.38
CA THR A 352 3.07 8.09 -20.07
C THR A 352 2.64 8.73 -18.76
N THR A 353 3.57 8.90 -17.82
CA THR A 353 3.30 9.46 -16.49
C THR A 353 4.33 10.53 -16.16
N LEU A 354 3.84 11.73 -15.85
CA LEU A 354 4.65 12.87 -15.43
C LEU A 354 4.10 13.43 -14.12
N THR A 355 4.97 13.52 -13.13
CA THR A 355 4.67 14.16 -11.85
C THR A 355 5.63 15.32 -11.62
N PHE A 356 5.07 16.52 -11.46
CA PHE A 356 5.72 17.62 -10.78
C PHE A 356 5.29 17.59 -9.32
N ASP A 357 6.24 17.54 -8.41
CA ASP A 357 5.98 17.59 -6.97
C ASP A 357 5.74 19.05 -6.53
N ASP A 358 6.09 19.41 -5.30
CA ASP A 358 5.68 20.63 -4.60
C ASP A 358 5.86 21.99 -5.31
N THR A 359 7.08 22.42 -5.63
CA THR A 359 7.38 23.84 -5.92
C THR A 359 7.26 24.27 -7.38
N PHE A 360 7.02 23.33 -8.31
CA PHE A 360 6.98 23.63 -9.74
C PHE A 360 5.86 24.63 -10.06
N ASN A 361 6.22 25.80 -10.59
CA ASN A 361 5.27 26.86 -10.92
C ASN A 361 5.67 27.61 -12.20
N GLN A 362 6.19 26.88 -13.20
CA GLN A 362 6.53 27.43 -14.51
C GLN A 362 5.41 27.18 -15.51
N VAL A 363 5.29 28.07 -16.50
CA VAL A 363 4.31 27.93 -17.59
C VAL A 363 4.64 26.69 -18.43
N VAL A 364 3.63 25.86 -18.69
CA VAL A 364 3.74 24.72 -19.61
C VAL A 364 3.33 25.19 -21.00
N LEU A 365 4.31 25.40 -21.89
CA LEU A 365 4.06 25.88 -23.25
C LEU A 365 3.53 24.75 -24.16
N PRO A 366 2.72 25.07 -25.20
CA PRO A 366 2.34 24.11 -26.23
C PRO A 366 3.54 23.38 -26.83
N GLY A 367 3.42 22.06 -26.98
CA GLY A 367 4.50 21.18 -27.45
C GLY A 367 5.53 20.77 -26.39
N THR A 368 5.39 21.22 -25.13
CA THR A 368 6.25 20.75 -24.02
C THR A 368 5.91 19.31 -23.61
N LEU A 369 4.62 19.01 -23.46
CA LEU A 369 4.14 17.70 -23.05
C LEU A 369 4.03 16.75 -24.26
N PRO A 370 4.53 15.50 -24.16
CA PRO A 370 4.49 14.56 -25.28
C PRO A 370 3.09 13.97 -25.50
N ASN A 371 2.77 13.65 -26.77
CA ASN A 371 1.48 13.07 -27.18
C ASN A 371 1.20 11.64 -26.67
N SER A 372 2.13 11.04 -25.93
CA SER A 372 1.97 9.74 -25.26
C SER A 372 1.48 9.87 -23.82
N LEU A 373 1.48 11.08 -23.25
CA LEU A 373 1.24 11.31 -21.84
C LEU A 373 -0.20 10.99 -21.47
N LYS A 374 -0.39 10.12 -20.48
CA LYS A 374 -1.70 9.68 -19.99
C LYS A 374 -2.05 10.28 -18.63
N THR A 375 -1.04 10.43 -17.77
CA THR A 375 -1.19 10.95 -16.42
C THR A 375 -0.27 12.13 -16.21
N LEU A 376 -0.86 13.26 -15.79
CA LEU A 376 -0.16 14.47 -15.40
C LEU A 376 -0.63 14.91 -14.01
N THR A 377 0.33 15.07 -13.10
CA THR A 377 0.09 15.59 -11.75
C THR A 377 0.96 16.81 -11.53
N PHE A 378 0.33 17.92 -11.12
CA PHE A 378 1.01 19.09 -10.59
C PHE A 378 0.93 19.09 -9.06
N GLY A 379 2.02 19.43 -8.39
CA GLY A 379 2.07 19.53 -6.93
C GLY A 379 1.63 20.89 -6.40
N HIS A 380 1.98 21.16 -5.15
CA HIS A 380 1.36 22.15 -4.29
C HIS A 380 1.37 23.58 -4.85
N CYS A 381 2.49 24.06 -5.41
CA CYS A 381 2.68 25.46 -5.76
C CYS A 381 2.27 25.83 -7.18
N PHE A 382 1.87 24.88 -8.03
CA PHE A 382 1.54 25.17 -9.43
C PHE A 382 0.28 26.02 -9.52
N ASN A 383 0.42 27.25 -10.02
CA ASN A 383 -0.68 28.20 -10.19
C ASN A 383 -0.52 29.04 -11.48
N GLN A 384 0.00 28.42 -12.54
CA GLN A 384 0.10 29.06 -13.85
C GLN A 384 -1.13 28.76 -14.71
N VAL A 385 -1.46 29.71 -15.60
CA VAL A 385 -2.46 29.47 -16.64
C VAL A 385 -1.98 28.33 -17.53
N VAL A 386 -2.90 27.43 -17.89
CA VAL A 386 -2.65 26.36 -18.87
C VAL A 386 -3.26 26.80 -20.20
N PRO A 387 -2.47 27.24 -21.19
CA PRO A 387 -3.01 27.68 -22.48
C PRO A 387 -3.63 26.52 -23.27
N PRO A 388 -4.65 26.79 -24.11
CA PRO A 388 -5.15 25.82 -25.08
C PRO A 388 -4.02 25.22 -25.93
N GLY A 389 -4.08 23.91 -26.17
CA GLY A 389 -3.04 23.15 -26.89
C GLY A 389 -1.80 22.78 -26.06
N SER A 390 -1.75 23.13 -24.77
CA SER A 390 -0.64 22.73 -23.88
C SER A 390 -0.75 21.30 -23.37
N LEU A 391 -1.99 20.80 -23.19
CA LEU A 391 -2.27 19.45 -22.75
C LEU A 391 -2.43 18.50 -23.95
N PRO A 392 -1.78 17.32 -23.96
CA PRO A 392 -1.81 16.40 -25.08
C PRO A 392 -3.14 15.63 -25.17
N ASN A 393 -3.56 15.29 -26.39
CA ASN A 393 -4.81 14.57 -26.69
C ASN A 393 -4.86 13.11 -26.21
N SER A 394 -3.79 12.61 -25.61
CA SER A 394 -3.73 11.28 -24.98
C SER A 394 -4.02 11.31 -23.48
N LEU A 395 -4.08 12.50 -22.86
CA LEU A 395 -4.16 12.67 -21.43
C LEU A 395 -5.52 12.17 -20.90
N SER A 396 -5.49 11.16 -20.02
CA SER A 396 -6.68 10.58 -19.40
C SER A 396 -6.88 11.08 -17.96
N THR A 397 -5.79 11.40 -17.27
CA THR A 397 -5.82 11.82 -15.86
C THR A 397 -5.02 13.10 -15.68
N LEU A 398 -5.68 14.10 -15.12
CA LEU A 398 -5.10 15.39 -14.75
C LEU A 398 -5.43 15.71 -13.30
N ALA A 399 -4.40 15.97 -12.50
CA ALA A 399 -4.54 16.43 -11.13
C ALA A 399 -3.76 17.73 -10.91
N PHE A 400 -4.46 18.76 -10.44
CA PHE A 400 -3.85 19.99 -9.95
C PHE A 400 -3.63 19.91 -8.44
N GLY A 401 -2.54 20.51 -7.96
CA GLY A 401 -2.18 20.54 -6.56
C GLY A 401 -2.81 21.70 -5.80
N PHE A 402 -2.30 21.98 -4.60
CA PHE A 402 -2.94 22.85 -3.62
C PHE A 402 -3.28 24.26 -4.14
N ALA A 403 -2.31 25.01 -4.65
CA ALA A 403 -2.43 26.44 -4.94
C ALA A 403 -3.04 26.78 -6.31
N PHE A 404 -3.47 25.78 -7.09
CA PHE A 404 -4.00 26.04 -8.43
C PHE A 404 -5.36 26.75 -8.34
N ASP A 405 -5.41 28.00 -8.79
CA ASP A 405 -6.62 28.83 -8.83
C ASP A 405 -6.70 29.69 -10.10
N GLN A 406 -6.32 29.11 -11.25
CA GLN A 406 -6.44 29.77 -12.55
C GLN A 406 -7.70 29.35 -13.29
N LEU A 407 -8.29 30.28 -14.05
CA LEU A 407 -9.45 30.00 -14.89
C LEU A 407 -9.09 29.00 -15.99
N VAL A 408 -9.84 27.90 -16.08
CA VAL A 408 -9.69 26.91 -17.15
C VAL A 408 -10.60 27.29 -18.32
N LEU A 409 -9.99 27.74 -19.42
CA LEU A 409 -10.71 28.17 -20.62
C LEU A 409 -11.23 26.96 -21.43
N PRO A 410 -12.30 27.13 -22.23
CA PRO A 410 -12.70 26.16 -23.24
C PRO A 410 -11.52 25.75 -24.13
N GLU A 411 -11.53 24.50 -24.62
CA GLU A 411 -10.46 23.91 -25.45
C GLU A 411 -9.11 23.68 -24.74
N THR A 412 -9.00 24.01 -23.44
CA THR A 412 -7.80 23.71 -22.64
C THR A 412 -7.67 22.24 -22.31
N LEU A 413 -8.78 21.62 -21.89
CA LEU A 413 -8.82 20.21 -21.47
C LEU A 413 -9.01 19.29 -22.68
N PRO A 414 -8.18 18.24 -22.86
CA PRO A 414 -8.27 17.36 -24.02
C PRO A 414 -9.50 16.44 -23.93
N ASN A 415 -10.07 16.09 -25.08
CA ASN A 415 -11.26 15.23 -25.16
C ASN A 415 -11.04 13.81 -24.62
N SER A 416 -9.80 13.34 -24.48
CA SER A 416 -9.46 12.04 -23.89
C SER A 416 -9.57 12.00 -22.36
N LEU A 417 -9.72 13.15 -21.69
CA LEU A 417 -9.66 13.25 -20.25
C LEU A 417 -10.86 12.56 -19.59
N THR A 418 -10.59 11.57 -18.74
CA THR A 418 -11.60 10.82 -17.98
C THR A 418 -11.64 11.22 -16.51
N THR A 419 -10.51 11.67 -15.96
CA THR A 419 -10.38 12.03 -14.55
C THR A 419 -9.75 13.41 -14.41
N LEU A 420 -10.45 14.31 -13.72
CA LEU A 420 -9.99 15.65 -13.39
C LEU A 420 -10.12 15.90 -11.89
N THR A 421 -9.00 16.25 -11.26
CA THR A 421 -8.95 16.77 -9.89
C THR A 421 -8.45 18.21 -9.92
N LEU A 422 -9.30 19.13 -9.47
CA LEU A 422 -8.97 20.55 -9.34
C LEU A 422 -8.26 20.81 -8.01
N GLY A 423 -7.44 21.86 -8.00
CA GLY A 423 -6.55 22.19 -6.88
C GLY A 423 -7.30 22.60 -5.62
N PHE A 424 -6.65 22.49 -4.45
CA PHE A 424 -7.29 22.75 -3.15
C PHE A 424 -7.88 24.18 -3.04
N GLU A 425 -7.14 25.18 -3.53
CA GLU A 425 -7.49 26.61 -3.60
C GLU A 425 -8.38 26.99 -4.79
N PHE A 426 -8.66 26.06 -5.70
CA PHE A 426 -9.43 26.36 -6.90
C PHE A 426 -10.83 26.87 -6.56
N ASN A 427 -11.11 28.12 -6.91
CA ASN A 427 -12.39 28.78 -6.70
C ASN A 427 -12.79 29.68 -7.89
N GLN A 428 -12.32 29.33 -9.09
CA GLN A 428 -12.73 29.99 -10.33
C GLN A 428 -14.04 29.41 -10.87
N ILE A 429 -14.77 30.21 -11.66
CA ILE A 429 -15.93 29.71 -12.40
C ILE A 429 -15.49 28.64 -13.41
N VAL A 430 -16.39 27.72 -13.74
CA VAL A 430 -16.18 26.74 -14.83
C VAL A 430 -17.07 27.15 -16.00
N PRO A 431 -16.52 27.80 -17.05
CA PRO A 431 -17.29 28.19 -18.23
C PRO A 431 -17.95 27.00 -18.94
N LEU A 432 -19.06 27.27 -19.62
CA LEU A 432 -19.71 26.29 -20.48
C LEU A 432 -18.75 25.82 -21.58
N GLY A 433 -18.65 24.51 -21.80
CA GLY A 433 -17.75 23.91 -22.78
C GLY A 433 -16.31 23.71 -22.30
N THR A 434 -15.98 24.06 -21.05
CA THR A 434 -14.64 23.79 -20.48
C THR A 434 -14.39 22.30 -20.21
N LEU A 435 -15.39 21.59 -19.67
CA LEU A 435 -15.24 20.17 -19.31
C LEU A 435 -15.46 19.26 -20.54
N PRO A 436 -14.55 18.31 -20.82
CA PRO A 436 -14.64 17.46 -22.00
C PRO A 436 -15.72 16.38 -21.87
N ASN A 437 -16.29 15.97 -23.02
CA ASN A 437 -17.43 15.06 -23.09
C ASN A 437 -17.16 13.60 -22.68
N ASN A 438 -15.91 13.22 -22.41
CA ASN A 438 -15.54 11.88 -21.94
C ASN A 438 -15.18 11.86 -20.44
N LEU A 439 -15.31 12.99 -19.75
CA LEU A 439 -14.97 13.10 -18.33
C LEU A 439 -15.94 12.25 -17.49
N THR A 440 -15.42 11.27 -16.76
CA THR A 440 -16.22 10.37 -15.90
C THR A 440 -16.09 10.72 -14.43
N THR A 441 -14.95 11.27 -14.01
CA THR A 441 -14.67 11.64 -12.62
C THR A 441 -14.22 13.09 -12.53
N LEU A 442 -14.94 13.87 -11.72
CA LEU A 442 -14.60 15.26 -11.40
C LEU A 442 -14.56 15.46 -9.88
N THR A 443 -13.44 15.99 -9.40
CA THR A 443 -13.26 16.39 -8.01
C THR A 443 -12.91 17.86 -7.95
N PHE A 444 -13.73 18.65 -7.26
CA PHE A 444 -13.46 20.05 -6.96
C PHE A 444 -12.55 20.20 -5.74
N GLY A 445 -11.80 21.30 -5.73
CA GLY A 445 -10.94 21.72 -4.62
C GLY A 445 -11.69 22.05 -3.35
N TYR A 446 -10.99 22.08 -2.21
CA TYR A 446 -11.56 22.38 -0.90
C TYR A 446 -12.35 23.69 -0.88
N TYR A 447 -11.77 24.77 -1.43
CA TYR A 447 -12.34 26.12 -1.39
C TYR A 447 -13.34 26.44 -2.51
N PHE A 448 -13.63 25.48 -3.40
CA PHE A 448 -14.53 25.70 -4.53
C PHE A 448 -15.95 26.01 -4.05
N ASN A 449 -16.43 27.21 -4.34
CA ASN A 449 -17.76 27.67 -3.96
C ASN A 449 -18.43 28.54 -5.04
N GLN A 450 -18.16 28.24 -6.30
CA GLN A 450 -18.79 28.92 -7.44
C GLN A 450 -20.07 28.20 -7.87
N VAL A 451 -20.99 28.95 -8.48
CA VAL A 451 -22.21 28.38 -9.08
C VAL A 451 -21.82 27.49 -10.26
N VAL A 452 -22.46 26.33 -10.38
CA VAL A 452 -22.32 25.43 -11.55
C VAL A 452 -23.63 25.50 -12.35
N PRO A 453 -23.67 26.24 -13.48
CA PRO A 453 -24.88 26.35 -14.29
C PRO A 453 -25.27 25.03 -14.96
N PRO A 454 -26.57 24.83 -15.28
CA PRO A 454 -27.02 23.73 -16.14
C PRO A 454 -26.24 23.65 -17.46
N GLY A 455 -25.87 22.42 -17.86
CA GLY A 455 -25.06 22.17 -19.06
C GLY A 455 -23.55 22.31 -18.88
N THR A 456 -23.06 22.71 -17.69
CA THR A 456 -21.60 22.79 -17.42
C THR A 456 -20.98 21.40 -17.27
N LEU A 457 -21.67 20.48 -16.59
CA LEU A 457 -21.19 19.12 -16.35
C LEU A 457 -21.49 18.21 -17.56
N PRO A 458 -20.52 17.42 -18.06
CA PRO A 458 -20.72 16.58 -19.23
C PRO A 458 -21.59 15.35 -18.93
N ASN A 459 -22.33 14.88 -19.93
CA ASN A 459 -23.24 13.73 -19.82
C ASN A 459 -22.53 12.37 -19.65
N SER A 460 -21.21 12.33 -19.65
CA SER A 460 -20.40 11.15 -19.33
C SER A 460 -20.07 11.02 -17.84
N LEU A 461 -20.30 12.06 -17.04
CA LEU A 461 -19.84 12.15 -15.65
C LEU A 461 -20.57 11.14 -14.77
N THR A 462 -19.84 10.23 -14.15
CA THR A 462 -20.37 9.19 -13.24
C THR A 462 -20.09 9.52 -11.78
N THR A 463 -18.99 10.21 -11.50
CA THR A 463 -18.55 10.55 -10.14
C THR A 463 -18.27 12.04 -10.03
N LEU A 464 -18.97 12.69 -9.10
CA LEU A 464 -18.79 14.10 -8.78
C LEU A 464 -18.56 14.28 -7.28
N THR A 465 -17.47 14.95 -6.94
CA THR A 465 -17.15 15.34 -5.57
C THR A 465 -16.99 16.86 -5.51
N PHE A 466 -17.84 17.52 -4.72
CA PHE A 466 -17.71 18.94 -4.44
C PHE A 466 -16.70 19.20 -3.32
N GLY A 467 -16.11 20.40 -3.38
CA GLY A 467 -15.24 20.95 -2.35
C GLY A 467 -15.91 21.13 -1.00
N ASN A 468 -15.12 21.17 0.07
CA ASN A 468 -15.63 21.35 1.43
C ASN A 468 -16.40 22.65 1.63
N ASP A 469 -16.04 23.73 0.95
CA ASP A 469 -16.71 25.03 1.10
C ASP A 469 -17.86 25.24 0.12
N PHE A 470 -18.14 24.27 -0.75
CA PHE A 470 -19.23 24.36 -1.72
C PHE A 470 -20.57 24.46 -1.01
N ASN A 471 -21.23 25.60 -1.15
CA ASN A 471 -22.53 25.88 -0.53
C ASN A 471 -23.45 26.70 -1.46
N GLN A 472 -23.34 26.47 -2.77
CA GLN A 472 -24.23 27.07 -3.77
C GLN A 472 -25.45 26.19 -4.03
N ILE A 473 -26.54 26.81 -4.47
CA ILE A 473 -27.73 26.08 -4.94
C ILE A 473 -27.32 25.28 -6.19
N VAL A 474 -27.83 24.05 -6.28
CA VAL A 474 -27.70 23.19 -7.47
C VAL A 474 -29.05 23.17 -8.19
N PRO A 475 -29.25 23.94 -9.27
CA PRO A 475 -30.52 23.95 -9.99
C PRO A 475 -30.83 22.60 -10.68
N PRO A 476 -32.12 22.26 -10.87
CA PRO A 476 -32.51 21.14 -11.73
C PRO A 476 -31.87 21.21 -13.12
N GLY A 477 -31.39 20.08 -13.63
CA GLY A 477 -30.66 20.00 -14.90
C GLY A 477 -29.16 20.31 -14.82
N THR A 478 -28.62 20.63 -13.64
CA THR A 478 -27.17 20.80 -13.43
C THR A 478 -26.43 19.47 -13.40
N LEU A 479 -26.97 18.49 -12.68
CA LEU A 479 -26.37 17.16 -12.56
C LEU A 479 -26.74 16.28 -13.76
N PRO A 480 -25.77 15.63 -14.43
CA PRO A 480 -26.04 14.83 -15.62
C PRO A 480 -26.71 13.49 -15.27
N ASN A 481 -27.53 12.97 -16.19
CA ASN A 481 -28.27 11.70 -16.03
C ASN A 481 -27.40 10.44 -16.00
N SER A 482 -26.08 10.57 -16.17
CA SER A 482 -25.09 9.50 -16.03
C SER A 482 -24.54 9.37 -14.61
N LEU A 483 -24.78 10.37 -13.74
CA LEU A 483 -24.12 10.47 -12.44
C LEU A 483 -24.60 9.37 -11.50
N THR A 484 -23.67 8.54 -11.02
CA THR A 484 -23.96 7.43 -10.09
C THR A 484 -23.53 7.77 -8.67
N THR A 485 -22.50 8.59 -8.51
CA THR A 485 -21.93 8.95 -7.21
C THR A 485 -21.82 10.46 -7.08
N LEU A 486 -22.46 11.00 -6.05
CA LEU A 486 -22.41 12.40 -5.68
C LEU A 486 -22.00 12.57 -4.23
N THR A 487 -20.96 13.36 -4.01
CA THR A 487 -20.49 13.75 -2.68
C THR A 487 -20.50 15.27 -2.58
N PHE A 488 -21.29 15.80 -1.65
CA PHE A 488 -21.21 17.19 -1.22
C PHE A 488 -20.14 17.37 -0.16
N GLY A 489 -19.46 18.51 -0.18
CA GLY A 489 -18.47 18.85 0.84
C GLY A 489 -19.10 19.37 2.12
N ARG A 490 -18.25 19.51 3.15
CA ARG A 490 -18.61 19.80 4.54
C ARG A 490 -19.66 20.91 4.73
N SER A 491 -19.52 22.02 4.01
CA SER A 491 -20.30 23.25 4.20
C SER A 491 -21.61 23.31 3.42
N PHE A 492 -21.90 22.31 2.58
CA PHE A 492 -23.11 22.30 1.78
C PHE A 492 -24.36 22.22 2.66
N ASN A 493 -25.18 23.27 2.65
CA ASN A 493 -26.40 23.37 3.44
C ASN A 493 -27.54 24.05 2.67
N GLN A 494 -27.63 23.80 1.36
CA GLN A 494 -28.71 24.30 0.50
C GLN A 494 -29.81 23.27 0.34
N VAL A 495 -31.04 23.74 0.12
CA VAL A 495 -32.18 22.85 -0.14
C VAL A 495 -31.98 22.14 -1.48
N VAL A 496 -32.10 20.81 -1.49
CA VAL A 496 -32.10 20.01 -2.72
C VAL A 496 -33.55 19.88 -3.20
N LEU A 497 -33.87 20.53 -4.32
CA LEU A 497 -35.22 20.53 -4.88
C LEU A 497 -35.52 19.23 -5.66
N PRO A 498 -36.79 18.78 -5.72
CA PRO A 498 -37.19 17.69 -6.62
C PRO A 498 -36.75 17.94 -8.07
N GLY A 499 -36.21 16.91 -8.72
CA GLY A 499 -35.64 17.01 -10.07
C GLY A 499 -34.18 17.50 -10.13
N THR A 500 -33.55 17.80 -8.98
CA THR A 500 -32.12 18.14 -8.91
C THR A 500 -31.24 16.89 -9.08
N LEU A 501 -31.56 15.82 -8.36
CA LEU A 501 -30.79 14.57 -8.40
C LEU A 501 -31.20 13.74 -9.64
N PRO A 502 -30.24 13.12 -10.35
CA PRO A 502 -30.54 12.31 -11.53
C PRO A 502 -31.02 10.90 -11.17
N ASN A 503 -31.83 10.29 -12.05
CA ASN A 503 -32.38 8.94 -11.89
C ASN A 503 -31.34 7.81 -11.92
N SER A 504 -30.08 8.11 -12.24
CA SER A 504 -28.97 7.15 -12.22
C SER A 504 -28.25 7.08 -10.88
N LEU A 505 -28.52 8.01 -9.96
CA LEU A 505 -27.73 8.19 -8.75
C LEU A 505 -27.92 7.00 -7.79
N THR A 506 -26.83 6.31 -7.45
CA THR A 506 -26.83 5.15 -6.55
C THR A 506 -26.22 5.47 -5.20
N THR A 507 -25.27 6.42 -5.14
CA THR A 507 -24.61 6.85 -3.91
C THR A 507 -24.69 8.36 -3.76
N LEU A 508 -25.25 8.79 -2.63
CA LEU A 508 -25.34 10.20 -2.24
C LEU A 508 -24.74 10.38 -0.84
N THR A 509 -23.80 11.31 -0.73
CA THR A 509 -23.20 11.71 0.54
C THR A 509 -23.38 13.20 0.72
N PHE A 510 -24.05 13.60 1.80
CA PHE A 510 -24.11 14.98 2.27
C PHE A 510 -22.95 15.30 3.21
N GLY A 511 -22.50 16.55 3.19
CA GLY A 511 -21.46 17.04 4.11
C GLY A 511 -21.98 17.32 5.51
N ASP A 512 -21.04 17.56 6.44
CA ASP A 512 -21.32 17.69 7.88
C ASP A 512 -22.42 18.69 8.23
N TYR A 513 -22.42 19.87 7.59
CA TYR A 513 -23.34 20.97 7.93
C TYR A 513 -24.69 20.90 7.21
N PHE A 514 -24.94 19.85 6.42
CA PHE A 514 -26.21 19.69 5.73
C PHE A 514 -27.33 19.42 6.75
N ASN A 515 -28.25 20.38 6.91
CA ASN A 515 -29.36 20.26 7.84
C ASN A 515 -30.66 20.82 7.23
N GLN A 516 -30.86 20.64 5.93
CA GLN A 516 -32.09 21.02 5.24
C GLN A 516 -33.08 19.87 5.20
N VAL A 517 -34.37 20.21 5.18
CA VAL A 517 -35.44 19.23 4.94
C VAL A 517 -35.25 18.64 3.54
N VAL A 518 -35.40 17.32 3.43
CA VAL A 518 -35.39 16.60 2.14
C VAL A 518 -36.86 16.36 1.74
N PRO A 519 -37.42 17.11 0.77
CA PRO A 519 -38.83 16.94 0.39
C PRO A 519 -39.09 15.56 -0.24
N PRO A 520 -40.29 14.99 -0.06
CA PRO A 520 -40.70 13.80 -0.81
C PRO A 520 -40.54 13.98 -2.33
N GLY A 521 -40.07 12.94 -3.01
CA GLY A 521 -39.77 12.99 -4.45
C GLY A 521 -38.39 13.56 -4.80
N THR A 522 -37.58 13.97 -3.83
CA THR A 522 -36.19 14.41 -4.06
C THR A 522 -35.24 13.23 -4.24
N LEU A 523 -35.34 12.21 -3.39
CA LEU A 523 -34.54 10.99 -3.46
C LEU A 523 -35.22 9.98 -4.39
N LEU A 524 -34.47 9.44 -5.35
CA LEU A 524 -35.02 8.62 -6.44
C LEU A 524 -34.75 7.13 -6.23
N ASN A 525 -35.56 6.27 -6.87
CA ASN A 525 -35.54 4.82 -6.69
C ASN A 525 -34.28 4.10 -7.21
N SER A 526 -33.29 4.81 -7.74
CA SER A 526 -31.96 4.25 -8.04
C SER A 526 -31.03 4.25 -6.83
N LEU A 527 -31.31 5.05 -5.80
CA LEU A 527 -30.39 5.31 -4.69
C LEU A 527 -30.30 4.12 -3.74
N THR A 528 -29.10 3.55 -3.62
CA THR A 528 -28.84 2.39 -2.73
C THR A 528 -28.10 2.79 -1.46
N THR A 529 -27.28 3.84 -1.52
CA THR A 529 -26.48 4.33 -0.39
C THR A 529 -26.74 5.81 -0.16
N LEU A 530 -27.14 6.14 1.06
CA LEU A 530 -27.37 7.51 1.52
C LEU A 530 -26.63 7.75 2.83
N THR A 531 -25.81 8.78 2.84
CA THR A 531 -25.05 9.21 4.02
C THR A 531 -25.34 10.67 4.31
N PHE A 532 -25.77 10.94 5.54
CA PHE A 532 -25.91 12.29 6.08
C PHE A 532 -24.69 12.67 6.92
N GLY A 533 -24.34 13.95 6.88
CA GLY A 533 -23.30 14.53 7.73
C GLY A 533 -23.74 14.73 9.18
N ASN A 534 -22.80 15.19 10.00
CA ASN A 534 -22.94 15.29 11.46
C ASN A 534 -24.18 16.07 11.93
N ASP A 535 -24.46 17.22 11.35
CA ASP A 535 -25.44 18.18 11.86
C ASP A 535 -26.88 17.87 11.37
N PHE A 536 -27.06 16.87 10.50
CA PHE A 536 -28.37 16.54 9.95
C PHE A 536 -29.33 16.08 11.05
N ASN A 537 -30.38 16.86 11.28
CA ASN A 537 -31.35 16.58 12.34
C ASN A 537 -32.78 16.95 11.93
N GLN A 538 -33.15 16.69 10.67
CA GLN A 538 -34.49 16.94 10.13
C GLN A 538 -35.37 15.69 10.16
N ILE A 539 -36.68 15.88 10.31
CA ILE A 539 -37.66 14.79 10.29
C ILE A 539 -37.83 14.23 8.87
N PHE A 540 -37.95 12.91 8.76
CA PHE A 540 -38.36 12.26 7.52
C PHE A 540 -39.87 12.00 7.52
N LEU A 541 -40.53 12.45 6.46
CA LEU A 541 -41.92 12.06 6.19
C LEU A 541 -41.96 10.68 5.50
N PRO A 542 -42.98 9.85 5.76
CA PRO A 542 -43.18 8.60 5.02
C PRO A 542 -43.16 8.82 3.51
N GLY A 543 -42.42 7.98 2.79
CA GLY A 543 -42.21 8.10 1.33
C GLY A 543 -41.06 9.02 0.91
N THR A 544 -40.29 9.59 1.86
CA THR A 544 -39.08 10.38 1.52
C THR A 544 -37.90 9.49 1.12
N LEU A 545 -37.69 8.37 1.80
CA LEU A 545 -36.62 7.42 1.51
C LEU A 545 -37.05 6.43 0.41
N PRO A 546 -36.22 6.20 -0.62
CA PRO A 546 -36.57 5.31 -1.72
C PRO A 546 -36.52 3.82 -1.32
N ASN A 547 -37.38 3.01 -1.95
CA ASN A 547 -37.53 1.58 -1.64
C ASN A 547 -36.33 0.71 -2.11
N SER A 548 -35.35 1.29 -2.78
CA SER A 548 -34.11 0.63 -3.20
C SER A 548 -32.96 0.83 -2.22
N LEU A 549 -33.12 1.68 -1.20
CA LEU A 549 -32.06 2.05 -0.28
C LEU A 549 -31.64 0.83 0.57
N THR A 550 -30.37 0.43 0.47
CA THR A 550 -29.80 -0.70 1.21
C THR A 550 -28.95 -0.24 2.39
N THR A 551 -28.32 0.93 2.27
CA THR A 551 -27.44 1.50 3.29
C THR A 551 -27.85 2.93 3.60
N LEU A 552 -28.13 3.18 4.88
CA LEU A 552 -28.46 4.49 5.40
C LEU A 552 -27.58 4.80 6.60
N THR A 553 -26.88 5.94 6.53
CA THR A 553 -26.01 6.42 7.60
C THR A 553 -26.44 7.82 8.02
N PHE A 554 -26.71 7.98 9.30
CA PHE A 554 -26.96 9.25 9.96
C PHE A 554 -25.69 9.74 10.68
N GLY A 555 -25.51 11.07 10.70
CA GLY A 555 -24.47 11.73 11.47
C GLY A 555 -24.75 11.76 12.97
N ASN A 556 -23.86 12.45 13.70
CA ASN A 556 -23.84 12.48 15.15
C ASN A 556 -25.05 13.16 15.79
N ASP A 557 -25.62 14.19 15.19
CA ASP A 557 -26.64 15.02 15.83
C ASP A 557 -28.07 14.59 15.49
N PHE A 558 -28.24 13.56 14.64
CA PHE A 558 -29.56 13.05 14.30
C PHE A 558 -30.26 12.45 15.53
N ASN A 559 -31.33 13.09 15.98
CA ASN A 559 -32.11 12.66 17.14
C ASN A 559 -33.62 12.82 16.92
N GLN A 560 -34.08 12.75 15.67
CA GLN A 560 -35.52 12.81 15.35
C GLN A 560 -36.19 11.45 15.53
N ILE A 561 -37.47 11.49 15.88
CA ILE A 561 -38.33 10.30 15.82
C ILE A 561 -38.44 9.88 14.36
N VAL A 562 -38.26 8.59 14.09
CA VAL A 562 -38.44 7.99 12.76
C VAL A 562 -39.84 7.35 12.71
N PRO A 563 -40.83 7.97 12.04
CA PRO A 563 -42.19 7.45 12.03
C PRO A 563 -42.27 6.04 11.41
N PRO A 564 -43.23 5.19 11.83
CA PRO A 564 -43.51 3.91 11.19
C PRO A 564 -43.69 4.04 9.67
N GLY A 565 -43.06 3.16 8.91
CA GLY A 565 -43.12 3.17 7.43
C GLY A 565 -42.15 4.14 6.75
N THR A 566 -41.30 4.83 7.51
CA THR A 566 -40.26 5.72 6.95
C THR A 566 -39.05 4.95 6.41
N LEU A 567 -38.58 3.94 7.15
CA LEU A 567 -37.45 3.11 6.73
C LEU A 567 -37.90 2.07 5.68
N PRO A 568 -37.24 1.99 4.51
CA PRO A 568 -37.64 1.04 3.48
C PRO A 568 -37.25 -0.39 3.86
N ASN A 569 -38.06 -1.36 3.43
CA ASN A 569 -37.82 -2.79 3.71
C ASN A 569 -36.56 -3.33 3.02
N SER A 570 -36.01 -2.64 2.02
CA SER A 570 -34.74 -3.00 1.36
C SER A 570 -33.50 -2.79 2.23
N LEU A 571 -33.62 -2.03 3.32
CA LEU A 571 -32.50 -1.59 4.12
C LEU A 571 -31.81 -2.77 4.83
N THR A 572 -30.52 -2.97 4.55
CA THR A 572 -29.69 -4.01 5.17
C THR A 572 -28.75 -3.43 6.21
N THR A 573 -28.30 -2.19 6.03
CA THR A 573 -27.35 -1.51 6.91
C THR A 573 -27.91 -0.17 7.34
N LEU A 574 -28.03 0.01 8.65
CA LEU A 574 -28.46 1.26 9.28
C LEU A 574 -27.42 1.69 10.32
N THR A 575 -26.96 2.93 10.21
CA THR A 575 -26.00 3.50 11.15
C THR A 575 -26.55 4.80 11.73
N PHE A 576 -26.56 4.90 13.04
CA PHE A 576 -26.83 6.13 13.78
C PHE A 576 -25.56 6.64 14.47
N GLY A 577 -25.40 7.96 14.51
CA GLY A 577 -24.35 8.61 15.29
C GLY A 577 -24.66 8.67 16.79
N PHE A 578 -23.83 9.37 17.55
CA PHE A 578 -23.86 9.35 19.03
C PHE A 578 -25.11 9.96 19.66
N GLY A 579 -25.68 11.00 19.04
CA GLY A 579 -26.80 11.76 19.60
C GLY A 579 -28.17 11.11 19.44
N PHE A 580 -28.25 9.93 18.79
CA PHE A 580 -29.52 9.26 18.59
C PHE A 580 -29.98 8.53 19.87
N ASP A 581 -30.99 9.07 20.56
CA ASP A 581 -31.52 8.50 21.80
C ASP A 581 -32.98 7.98 21.65
N GLN A 582 -33.56 8.07 20.45
CA GLN A 582 -34.95 7.65 20.15
C GLN A 582 -35.12 6.14 19.90
N VAL A 583 -34.26 5.29 20.46
CA VAL A 583 -34.21 3.84 20.13
C VAL A 583 -35.52 3.11 20.45
N GLN A 584 -36.25 3.53 21.50
CA GLN A 584 -37.47 2.85 21.95
C GLN A 584 -38.67 3.02 21.01
N SER A 585 -38.67 4.05 20.15
CA SER A 585 -39.74 4.33 19.18
C SER A 585 -39.40 3.84 17.76
N LEU A 586 -38.22 3.26 17.57
CA LEU A 586 -37.71 2.88 16.26
C LEU A 586 -38.23 1.50 15.83
N LEU A 587 -39.01 1.47 14.74
CA LEU A 587 -39.39 0.23 14.06
C LEU A 587 -38.36 -0.12 12.99
N LEU A 588 -37.64 -1.22 13.20
CA LEU A 588 -36.59 -1.68 12.28
C LEU A 588 -37.19 -2.50 11.13
N PRO A 589 -36.67 -2.34 9.89
CA PRO A 589 -37.09 -3.15 8.76
C PRO A 589 -36.63 -4.61 8.91
N ASN A 590 -37.44 -5.55 8.43
CA ASN A 590 -37.22 -6.99 8.61
C ASN A 590 -35.89 -7.50 8.00
N ASN A 591 -35.43 -6.88 6.92
CA ASN A 591 -34.23 -7.29 6.19
C ASN A 591 -32.92 -6.70 6.74
N LEU A 592 -32.99 -5.94 7.85
CA LEU A 592 -31.82 -5.32 8.46
C LEU A 592 -30.85 -6.39 8.99
N THR A 593 -29.64 -6.41 8.43
CA THR A 593 -28.56 -7.29 8.85
C THR A 593 -27.58 -6.61 9.79
N THR A 594 -27.34 -5.31 9.60
CA THR A 594 -26.39 -4.53 10.38
C THR A 594 -27.06 -3.28 10.96
N LEU A 595 -26.98 -3.12 12.28
CA LEU A 595 -27.37 -1.90 12.98
C LEU A 595 -26.20 -1.42 13.83
N THR A 596 -25.76 -0.19 13.60
CA THR A 596 -24.68 0.45 14.36
C THR A 596 -25.18 1.73 15.03
N HIS A 597 -24.77 1.98 16.27
CA HIS A 597 -25.02 3.20 17.03
C HIS A 597 -23.71 3.68 17.67
N GLY A 598 -23.27 4.89 17.29
CA GLY A 598 -21.92 5.35 17.62
C GLY A 598 -20.86 4.35 17.14
N PHE A 599 -20.03 3.86 18.07
CA PHE A 599 -19.03 2.81 17.77
C PHE A 599 -19.51 1.38 18.04
N LYS A 600 -20.77 1.18 18.44
CA LYS A 600 -21.28 -0.13 18.85
C LYS A 600 -22.16 -0.73 17.75
N THR A 601 -21.80 -1.93 17.29
CA THR A 601 -22.69 -2.74 16.47
C THR A 601 -23.73 -3.42 17.37
N ILE A 602 -25.00 -3.05 17.20
CA ILE A 602 -26.14 -3.55 17.98
C ILE A 602 -26.71 -4.84 17.35
N ILE A 603 -26.78 -4.87 16.02
CA ILE A 603 -27.21 -6.06 15.26
C ILE A 603 -26.15 -6.37 14.22
N ASN A 604 -25.71 -7.64 14.17
CA ASN A 604 -24.86 -8.17 13.10
C ASN A 604 -25.34 -9.58 12.75
N LYS A 605 -26.26 -9.68 11.78
CA LYS A 605 -26.74 -10.94 11.23
C LYS A 605 -25.94 -11.23 9.95
N THR A 606 -24.88 -12.03 10.05
CA THR A 606 -24.21 -12.57 8.86
C THR A 606 -25.23 -13.37 8.03
N LYS A 607 -25.47 -12.97 6.78
CA LYS A 607 -26.25 -13.76 5.82
C LYS A 607 -25.58 -15.13 5.69
N LYS A 608 -26.27 -16.19 6.12
CA LYS A 608 -25.93 -17.56 5.74
C LYS A 608 -26.37 -17.83 4.32
#